data_AF-A0A554XKH5-F1
#
_entry.id   AF-A0A554XKH5-F1
#
_cell.length_a   1.000
_cell.length_b   1.000
_cell.length_c   1.000
_cell.angle_alpha   90.00
_cell.angle_beta   90.00
_cell.angle_gamma   90.00
#
_symmetry.space_group_name_H-M   'P 1'
#
loop_
_entity.id
_entity.type
_entity.pdbx_description
1 polymer ?
#
loop_
_entity_poly.entity_id
_entity_poly.type
_entity_poly.pdbx_seq_one_letter_code
_entity_poly.pdbx_strand_id
1 'polypeptide(L)'
;MADRLAGLLRHYSLSARVFHSGAFCGQHHYAAPHGYIHLVRRGPITARSPVHEDLLVTEPSLLFYPRVASHRFCRRPRRYR
;
A
#
# COMPACT_ATOMS: atom_id res chain seq x y z
N MET A 1 -3.98 -12.01 -17.86
CA MET A 1 -3.12 -10.98 -17.24
C MET A 1 -2.13 -11.71 -16.34
N ALA A 2 -0.82 -11.56 -16.55
CA ALA A 2 0.17 -12.27 -15.73
C ALA A 2 0.33 -11.59 -14.37
N ASP A 3 0.39 -12.38 -13.30
CA ASP A 3 0.67 -11.90 -11.96
C ASP A 3 2.13 -11.42 -11.88
N ARG A 4 2.31 -10.10 -11.90
CA ARG A 4 3.62 -9.46 -11.88
C ARG A 4 4.36 -9.69 -10.56
N LEU A 5 3.63 -9.81 -9.45
CA LEU A 5 4.26 -10.09 -8.16
C LEU A 5 4.72 -11.55 -8.12
N ALA A 6 3.91 -12.50 -8.58
CA ALA A 6 4.33 -13.90 -8.68
C ALA A 6 5.58 -14.04 -9.57
N GLY A 7 5.64 -13.31 -10.68
CA GLY A 7 6.84 -13.22 -11.52
C GLY A 7 8.08 -12.73 -10.74
N LEU A 8 7.94 -11.65 -9.97
CA LEU A 8 9.03 -11.11 -9.14
C LEU A 8 9.49 -12.11 -8.06
N LEU A 9 8.55 -12.78 -7.38
CA LEU A 9 8.84 -13.75 -6.33
C LEU A 9 9.50 -15.04 -6.85
N ARG A 10 9.37 -15.36 -8.14
CA ARG A 10 10.10 -16.47 -8.76
C ARG A 10 11.59 -16.20 -8.92
N HIS A 11 11.99 -14.94 -9.00
CA HIS A 11 13.38 -14.53 -9.21
C HIS A 11 14.05 -14.01 -7.93
N TYR A 12 13.26 -13.55 -6.95
CA TYR A 12 13.77 -12.97 -5.72
C TYR A 12 13.11 -13.58 -4.49
N SER A 13 13.93 -14.06 -3.55
CA SER A 13 13.44 -14.49 -2.24
C SER A 13 13.16 -13.27 -1.36
N LEU A 14 11.88 -13.04 -1.02
CA LEU A 14 11.48 -12.01 -0.06
C LEU A 14 11.26 -12.65 1.32
N SER A 15 11.88 -12.07 2.34
CA SER A 15 11.48 -12.30 3.74
C SER A 15 10.56 -11.16 4.16
N ALA A 16 9.30 -11.49 4.46
CA ALA A 16 8.31 -10.52 4.89
C ALA A 16 7.53 -11.06 6.09
N ARG A 17 7.08 -10.17 6.96
CA ARG A 17 6.20 -10.48 8.08
C ARG A 17 4.93 -9.65 7.96
N VAL A 18 3.79 -10.24 8.26
CA VAL A 18 2.54 -9.48 8.43
C VAL A 18 2.68 -8.66 9.70
N PHE A 19 2.77 -7.34 9.57
CA PHE A 19 2.91 -6.42 10.70
C PHE A 19 1.63 -5.63 10.97
N HIS A 20 0.67 -5.64 10.03
CA HIS A 20 -0.62 -4.97 10.19
C HIS A 20 -1.71 -5.70 9.40
N SER A 21 -2.84 -5.94 10.05
CA SER A 21 -4.06 -6.47 9.44
C SER A 21 -5.27 -5.84 10.13
N GLY A 22 -6.18 -5.25 9.36
CA GLY A 22 -7.39 -4.65 9.92
C GLY A 22 -7.92 -3.50 9.07
N ALA A 23 -8.96 -2.85 9.58
CA ALA A 23 -9.48 -1.63 8.99
C ALA A 23 -8.55 -0.45 9.31
N PHE A 24 -8.38 0.45 8.34
CA PHE A 24 -7.73 1.73 8.56
C PHE A 24 -8.74 2.73 9.15
N CYS A 25 -8.47 3.27 10.34
CA CYS A 25 -9.20 4.40 10.89
C CYS A 25 -8.37 5.68 10.72
N GLY A 26 -8.89 6.65 9.95
CA GLY A 26 -8.21 7.93 9.72
C GLY A 26 -6.99 7.82 8.79
N GLN A 27 -5.81 8.10 9.33
CA GLN A 27 -4.54 8.14 8.60
C GLN A 27 -3.51 7.20 9.22
N HIS A 28 -2.93 6.31 8.42
CA HIS A 28 -1.84 5.42 8.85
C HIS A 28 -0.55 5.82 8.15
N HIS A 29 0.53 5.98 8.91
CA HIS A 29 1.85 6.36 8.41
C HIS A 29 2.83 5.20 8.54
N TYR A 30 3.59 4.94 7.48
CA TYR A 30 4.60 3.90 7.39
C TYR A 30 5.94 4.55 7.08
N ALA A 31 6.89 4.50 8.03
CA ALA A 31 8.17 5.21 7.95
C ALA A 31 9.39 4.29 8.24
N ALA A 32 9.25 2.97 8.11
CA ALA A 32 10.26 2.00 8.56
C ALA A 32 11.40 1.77 7.55
N PRO A 33 12.56 1.21 7.96
CA PRO A 33 13.74 1.01 7.10
C PRO A 33 13.62 -0.17 6.12
N HIS A 34 12.40 -0.61 5.81
CA HIS A 34 12.13 -1.76 4.95
C HIS A 34 11.18 -1.39 3.81
N GLY A 35 11.12 -2.26 2.81
CA GLY A 35 10.05 -2.21 1.81
C GLY A 35 8.71 -2.69 2.39
N TYR A 36 7.62 -2.35 1.71
CA TYR A 36 6.26 -2.67 2.12
C TYR A 36 5.47 -3.29 0.98
N ILE A 37 4.68 -4.32 1.30
CA ILE A 37 3.60 -4.83 0.45
C ILE A 37 2.30 -4.58 1.20
N HIS A 38 1.40 -3.81 0.60
CA HIS A 38 0.07 -3.55 1.16
C HIS A 38 -0.99 -4.19 0.29
N LEU A 39 -1.84 -5.01 0.90
CA LEU A 39 -3.02 -5.56 0.27
C LEU A 39 -4.25 -4.74 0.68
N VAL A 40 -4.72 -3.89 -0.22
CA VAL A 40 -5.94 -3.11 -0.05
C VAL A 40 -7.11 -3.97 -0.52
N ARG A 41 -7.86 -4.55 0.43
CA ARG A 41 -9.03 -5.38 0.10
C ARG A 41 -10.25 -4.57 -0.33
N ARG A 42 -10.40 -3.34 0.18
CA ARG A 42 -11.55 -2.47 -0.11
C ARG A 42 -11.16 -0.99 0.04
N GLY A 43 -11.42 -0.21 -1.00
CA GLY A 43 -11.29 1.25 -0.99
C GLY A 43 -12.57 1.98 -0.53
N PRO A 44 -12.66 3.30 -0.72
CA PRO A 44 -11.61 4.16 -1.27
C PRO A 44 -10.56 4.56 -0.23
N ILE A 45 -9.29 4.47 -0.62
CA ILE A 45 -8.17 5.08 0.12
C ILE A 45 -7.33 5.93 -0.83
N THR A 46 -6.65 6.93 -0.28
CA THR A 46 -5.60 7.67 -1.01
C THR A 46 -4.25 7.30 -0.42
N ALA A 47 -3.39 6.72 -1.24
CA ALA A 47 -1.99 6.46 -0.91
C ALA A 47 -1.14 7.68 -1.30
N ARG A 48 -0.36 8.19 -0.34
CA ARG A 48 0.48 9.37 -0.53
C ARG A 48 1.91 9.05 -0.15
N SER A 49 2.85 9.44 -0.99
CA SER A 49 4.28 9.15 -0.82
C SER A 49 5.10 10.22 -1.55
N PRO A 50 6.36 10.49 -1.20
CA PRO A 50 7.22 11.36 -1.99
C PRO A 50 7.70 10.71 -3.30
N VAL A 51 7.49 9.40 -3.49
CA VAL A 51 7.99 8.66 -4.67
C VAL A 51 6.96 8.52 -5.80
N HIS A 52 5.72 8.96 -5.59
CA HIS A 52 4.66 8.94 -6.60
C HIS A 52 3.59 9.99 -6.26
N GLU A 53 2.79 10.38 -7.25
CA GLU A 53 1.62 11.26 -7.03
C GLU A 53 0.54 10.62 -6.14
N ASP A 54 -0.38 11.42 -5.61
CA ASP A 54 -1.47 10.91 -4.77
C ASP A 54 -2.30 9.85 -5.54
N LEU A 55 -2.24 8.60 -5.09
CA LEU A 55 -2.87 7.47 -5.77
C LEU A 55 -4.22 7.14 -5.10
N LEU A 56 -5.32 7.31 -5.84
CA LEU A 56 -6.65 6.90 -5.40
C LEU A 56 -6.88 5.42 -5.72
N VAL A 57 -7.07 4.61 -4.68
CA VAL A 57 -7.34 3.18 -4.81
C VAL A 57 -8.81 2.91 -4.49
N THR A 58 -9.59 2.62 -5.52
CA THR A 58 -11.04 2.33 -5.43
C THR A 58 -11.36 0.84 -5.49
N GLU A 59 -10.43 0.03 -5.98
CA GLU A 59 -10.60 -1.40 -6.21
C GLU A 59 -9.60 -2.22 -5.39
N PRO A 60 -9.84 -3.53 -5.18
CA PRO A 60 -8.89 -4.41 -4.55
C PRO A 60 -7.52 -4.34 -5.26
N SER A 61 -6.49 -3.93 -4.52
CA SER A 61 -5.19 -3.58 -5.11
C SER A 61 -4.04 -4.01 -4.22
N LEU A 62 -2.91 -4.32 -4.84
CA LEU A 62 -1.64 -4.53 -4.16
C LEU A 62 -0.71 -3.35 -4.44
N LEU A 63 -0.28 -2.65 -3.39
CA LEU A 63 0.70 -1.58 -3.47
C LEU A 63 2.05 -2.12 -3.01
N PHE A 64 3.05 -2.07 -3.88
CA PHE A 64 4.39 -2.57 -3.62
C PHE A 64 5.40 -1.43 -3.56
N TYR A 65 5.99 -1.23 -2.39
CA TYR A 65 7.08 -0.30 -2.12
C TYR A 65 8.36 -1.12 -1.91
N PRO A 66 9.13 -1.42 -2.97
CA PRO A 66 10.30 -2.32 -2.88
C PRO A 66 11.50 -1.72 -2.14
N ARG A 67 11.51 -0.39 -1.94
CA ARG A 67 12.56 0.35 -1.24
C ARG A 67 11.95 1.14 -0.08
N VAL A 68 12.81 1.61 0.82
CA VAL A 68 12.41 2.51 1.91
C VAL A 68 11.78 3.76 1.31
N ALA A 69 10.48 3.90 1.51
CA ALA A 69 9.70 5.03 1.06
C ALA A 69 8.61 5.31 2.08
N SER A 70 8.70 6.44 2.78
CA SER A 70 7.66 6.85 3.70
C SER A 70 6.35 7.06 2.93
N HIS A 71 5.26 6.48 3.41
CA HIS A 71 3.98 6.63 2.77
C HIS A 71 2.86 6.56 3.79
N ARG A 72 1.73 7.15 3.45
CA ARG A 72 0.54 7.16 4.29
C ARG A 72 -0.70 6.78 3.51
N PHE A 73 -1.61 6.12 4.19
CA PHE A 73 -2.95 5.89 3.70
C PHE A 73 -3.91 6.81 4.42
N CYS A 74 -4.66 7.59 3.64
CA CYS A 74 -5.73 8.43 4.14
C CYS A 74 -7.05 7.86 3.63
N ARG A 75 -8.02 7.64 4.51
CA ARG A 75 -9.42 7.56 4.05
C ARG A 75 -9.76 8.89 3.36
N ARG A 76 -10.41 8.84 2.19
CA ARG A 76 -10.89 10.10 1.58
C ARG A 76 -11.77 10.81 2.62
N PRO A 77 -11.56 12.10 2.93
CA PRO A 77 -12.47 12.81 3.81
C PRO A 77 -13.86 12.72 3.20
N ARG A 78 -14.87 12.36 4.01
CA ARG A 78 -16.27 12.50 3.58
C ARG A 78 -16.46 13.97 3.28
N ARG A 79 -16.57 14.33 2.00
CA ARG A 79 -17.13 15.62 1.62
C ARG A 79 -18.60 15.54 2.05
N TYR A 80 -18.92 16.06 3.23
CA TYR A 80 -20.30 16.40 3.54
C TYR A 80 -20.70 17.49 2.54
N ARG A 81 -21.77 17.23 1.81
CA ARG A 81 -22.45 18.21 0.98
C ARG A 81 -23.70 18.65 1.74
#